data_AF-A0A3Q7IIY2-F1
#
_entry.id   AF-A0A3Q7IIY2-F1
#
_cell.length_a   1.000
_cell.length_b   1.000
_cell.length_c   1.000
_cell.angle_alpha   90.00
_cell.angle_beta   90.00
_cell.angle_gamma   90.00
#
_symmetry.space_group_name_H-M   'P 1'
#
loop_
_entity.id
_entity.type
_entity.pdbx_description
1 polymer ?
#
loop_
_entity_poly.entity_id
_entity_poly.type
_entity_poly.pdbx_seq_one_letter_code
_entity_poly.pdbx_strand_id
1 'polypeptide(L)'
;MNPQSPKPSCHDVIIGRWNPSAGDRSANHLPGFGVITNIINGGLECGCGNDNRVQDRIGFYRRYCGILGVSTGDNLDCGNQRSFGS
;
A
#
# COMPACT_ATOMS: atom_id res chain seq x y z
N MET A 1 8.67 8.00 7.18
CA MET A 1 8.96 9.41 6.83
C MET A 1 10.05 9.57 5.77
N ASN A 2 10.87 8.56 5.47
CA ASN A 2 11.97 8.69 4.50
C ASN A 2 11.56 8.14 3.12
N PRO A 3 11.30 8.97 2.10
CA PRO A 3 11.06 8.49 0.75
C PRO A 3 12.33 7.88 0.14
N GLN A 4 12.18 6.89 -0.73
CA GLN A 4 13.29 6.23 -1.43
C GLN A 4 12.89 6.01 -2.89
N SER A 5 13.26 6.94 -3.76
CA SER A 5 12.84 6.93 -5.17
C SER A 5 13.03 5.53 -5.82
N PRO A 6 12.01 4.98 -6.51
CA PRO A 6 10.74 5.62 -6.89
C PRO A 6 9.65 5.61 -5.79
N LYS A 7 9.89 5.00 -4.64
CA LYS A 7 8.89 4.83 -3.57
C LYS A 7 8.65 6.17 -2.83
N PRO A 8 7.38 6.60 -2.68
CA PRO A 8 7.06 7.68 -1.75
C PRO A 8 7.26 7.21 -0.30
N SER A 9 7.17 8.13 0.66
CA SER A 9 7.16 7.73 2.06
C SER A 9 5.78 7.15 2.42
N CYS A 10 5.72 6.09 3.23
CA CYS A 10 4.44 5.53 3.69
C CYS A 10 3.56 6.56 4.40
N HIS A 11 4.19 7.53 5.06
CA HIS A 11 3.50 8.62 5.73
C HIS A 11 2.75 9.49 4.73
N ASP A 12 3.41 9.97 3.69
CA ASP A 12 2.77 10.85 2.71
C ASP A 12 1.63 10.14 1.97
N VAL A 13 1.69 8.82 1.82
CA VAL A 13 0.56 8.02 1.35
C VAL A 13 -0.61 8.12 2.31
N ILE A 14 -0.44 7.75 3.60
CA ILE A 14 -1.57 7.59 4.52
C ILE A 14 -2.22 8.92 4.92
N ILE A 15 -1.47 10.04 4.88
CA ILE A 15 -2.01 11.37 5.13
C ILE A 15 -2.47 12.11 3.86
N GLY A 16 -2.49 11.43 2.70
CA GLY A 16 -3.01 11.98 1.45
C GLY A 16 -2.14 13.06 0.79
N ARG A 17 -0.84 13.13 1.11
CA ARG A 17 0.11 14.08 0.51
C ARG A 17 0.80 13.55 -0.74
N TRP A 18 0.84 12.24 -0.92
CA TRP A 18 1.37 11.63 -2.14
C TRP A 18 0.33 11.65 -3.25
N ASN A 19 0.66 12.27 -4.37
CA ASN A 19 -0.13 12.24 -5.60
C ASN A 19 0.50 11.26 -6.59
N PRO A 20 -0.14 10.13 -6.92
CA PRO A 20 0.40 9.15 -7.86
C PRO A 20 0.64 9.76 -9.24
N SER A 21 1.85 9.53 -9.78
CA SER A 21 2.21 9.86 -11.15
C SER A 21 1.43 9.03 -12.17
N ALA A 22 1.56 9.34 -13.46
CA ALA A 22 0.98 8.51 -14.51
C ALA A 22 1.54 7.07 -14.49
N GLY A 23 2.84 6.92 -14.17
CA GLY A 23 3.48 5.61 -14.02
C GLY A 23 2.88 4.81 -12.86
N ASP A 24 2.74 5.45 -11.70
CA ASP A 24 2.12 4.85 -10.51
C ASP A 24 0.70 4.35 -10.83
N ARG A 25 -0.13 5.19 -11.45
CA ARG A 25 -1.50 4.81 -11.84
C ARG A 25 -1.53 3.64 -12.82
N SER A 26 -0.63 3.62 -13.80
CA SER A 26 -0.52 2.51 -14.75
C SER A 26 -0.08 1.20 -14.10
N ALA A 27 0.61 1.29 -12.96
CA ALA A 27 1.04 0.17 -12.13
C ALA A 27 0.02 -0.22 -11.05
N ASN A 28 -1.18 0.38 -11.07
CA ASN A 28 -2.24 0.27 -10.05
C ASN A 28 -1.81 0.76 -8.66
N HIS A 29 -0.79 1.61 -8.54
CA HIS A 29 -0.42 2.25 -7.29
C HIS A 29 -1.38 3.39 -6.99
N LEU A 30 -2.47 3.07 -6.31
CA LEU A 30 -3.45 4.04 -5.83
C LEU A 30 -3.25 4.31 -4.33
N PRO A 31 -3.65 5.50 -3.83
CA PRO A 31 -3.52 5.82 -2.42
C PRO A 31 -4.32 4.84 -1.55
N GLY A 32 -3.69 4.30 -0.52
CA GLY A 32 -4.29 3.35 0.42
C GLY A 32 -3.27 2.46 1.10
N PHE A 33 -3.74 1.53 1.92
CA PHE A 33 -2.86 0.66 2.70
C PHE A 33 -2.09 -0.35 1.83
N GLY A 34 -2.64 -0.75 0.68
CA GLY A 34 -2.00 -1.66 -0.27
C GLY A 34 -0.69 -1.11 -0.83
N VAL A 35 -0.65 0.15 -1.23
CA VAL A 35 0.61 0.74 -1.73
C VAL A 35 1.65 0.91 -0.61
N ILE A 36 1.22 1.05 0.65
CA ILE A 36 2.14 1.04 1.81
C ILE A 36 2.79 -0.35 1.96
N THR A 37 2.01 -1.43 1.82
CA THR A 37 2.56 -2.79 1.76
C THR A 37 3.57 -2.94 0.62
N ASN A 38 3.25 -2.38 -0.56
CA ASN A 38 4.14 -2.39 -1.72
C ASN A 38 5.47 -1.65 -1.47
N ILE A 39 5.42 -0.49 -0.81
CA ILE A 39 6.62 0.26 -0.41
C ILE A 39 7.52 -0.60 0.50
N ILE A 40 6.92 -1.29 1.48
CA ILE A 40 7.64 -2.09 2.48
C ILE A 40 8.26 -3.35 1.88
N ASN A 41 7.49 -4.17 1.17
CA ASN A 41 7.97 -5.48 0.67
C ASN A 41 7.30 -5.93 -0.64
N GLY A 42 6.94 -4.99 -1.51
CA GLY A 42 6.20 -5.29 -2.73
C GLY A 42 6.89 -6.24 -3.70
N GLY A 43 8.22 -6.33 -3.68
CA GLY A 43 8.97 -7.29 -4.51
C GLY A 43 8.66 -8.76 -4.20
N LEU A 44 8.15 -9.04 -3.00
CA LEU A 44 7.78 -10.39 -2.58
C LEU A 44 6.27 -10.57 -2.41
N GLU A 45 5.54 -9.50 -2.08
CA GLU A 45 4.16 -9.59 -1.59
C GLU A 45 3.11 -9.01 -2.55
N CYS A 46 3.50 -8.22 -3.56
CA CYS A 46 2.56 -7.51 -4.43
C CYS A 46 2.68 -7.96 -5.89
N GLY A 47 1.59 -7.82 -6.65
CA GLY A 47 1.55 -8.17 -8.08
C GLY A 47 1.45 -9.67 -8.37
N CYS A 48 1.26 -10.49 -7.34
CA CYS A 48 1.17 -11.94 -7.40
C CYS A 48 -0.23 -12.48 -7.02
N GLY A 49 -1.26 -11.62 -7.05
CA GLY A 49 -2.61 -11.98 -6.64
C GLY A 49 -2.76 -12.05 -5.11
N ASN A 50 -3.46 -13.07 -4.62
CA ASN A 50 -3.70 -13.20 -3.18
C ASN A 50 -2.48 -13.74 -2.44
N ASP A 51 -2.01 -13.01 -1.44
CA ASP A 51 -0.88 -13.38 -0.60
C ASP A 51 -1.24 -13.32 0.88
N ASN A 52 -0.99 -14.41 1.62
CA ASN A 52 -1.33 -14.51 3.04
C ASN A 52 -0.62 -13.48 3.90
N ARG A 53 0.59 -13.03 3.52
CA ARG A 53 1.34 -11.99 4.24
C ARG A 53 0.65 -10.64 4.09
N VAL A 54 0.11 -10.34 2.90
CA VAL A 54 -0.68 -9.14 2.67
C VAL A 54 -1.99 -9.21 3.46
N GLN A 55 -2.67 -10.35 3.48
CA GLN A 55 -3.89 -10.52 4.26
C GLN A 55 -3.66 -10.36 5.77
N ASP A 56 -2.52 -10.83 6.31
CA ASP A 56 -2.14 -10.63 7.71
C ASP A 56 -1.95 -9.14 8.03
N ARG A 57 -1.23 -8.39 7.19
CA ARG A 57 -1.09 -6.92 7.32
C ARG A 57 -2.44 -6.21 7.33
N ILE A 58 -3.33 -6.59 6.40
CA ILE A 58 -4.70 -6.04 6.32
C ILE A 58 -5.49 -6.39 7.58
N GLY A 59 -5.33 -7.60 8.12
CA GLY A 59 -5.99 -8.05 9.35
C GLY A 59 -5.64 -7.16 10.55
N PHE A 60 -4.35 -6.90 10.78
CA PHE A 60 -3.90 -5.97 11.83
C PHE A 60 -4.42 -4.55 11.60
N TYR A 61 -4.33 -4.05 10.37
CA TYR A 61 -4.81 -2.71 10.03
C TYR A 61 -6.31 -2.54 10.31
N ARG A 62 -7.15 -3.50 9.86
CA ARG A 62 -8.59 -3.53 10.15
C ARG A 62 -8.89 -3.56 11.65
N ARG A 63 -8.19 -4.41 12.40
CA ARG A 63 -8.36 -4.50 13.86
C ARG A 63 -8.08 -3.14 14.52
N TYR A 64 -6.97 -2.48 14.19
CA TYR A 64 -6.60 -1.21 14.81
C TYR A 64 -7.52 -0.07 14.39
N CYS A 65 -7.92 0.02 13.12
CA CYS A 65 -8.93 0.97 12.68
C CYS A 65 -10.25 0.79 13.44
N GLY A 66 -10.67 -0.47 13.66
CA GLY A 66 -11.86 -0.79 14.46
C GLY A 66 -11.76 -0.32 15.92
N ILE A 67 -10.62 -0.54 16.58
CA ILE A 67 -10.36 -0.06 17.95
C ILE A 67 -10.38 1.47 18.02
N LEU A 68 -9.81 2.14 17.01
CA LEU A 68 -9.71 3.60 16.95
C LEU A 68 -10.99 4.28 16.45
N GLY A 69 -11.99 3.52 15.98
CA GLY A 69 -13.23 4.07 15.45
C GLY A 69 -13.05 4.85 14.14
N VAL A 70 -12.05 4.50 13.33
CA VAL A 70 -11.77 5.16 12.04
C VAL A 70 -11.96 4.20 10.87
N SER A 71 -12.31 4.73 9.70
CA SER A 71 -12.35 3.94 8.47
C SER A 71 -10.95 3.48 8.06
N THR A 72 -10.85 2.28 7.49
CA THR A 72 -9.61 1.78 6.87
C THR A 72 -9.30 2.49 5.55
N GLY A 73 -10.31 3.09 4.92
CA GLY A 73 -10.24 3.54 3.54
C GLY A 73 -10.26 2.40 2.52
N ASP A 74 -10.07 2.76 1.26
CA ASP A 74 -10.03 1.86 0.11
C ASP A 74 -8.60 1.37 -0.19
N ASN A 75 -8.45 0.56 -1.24
CA ASN A 75 -7.15 0.09 -1.76
C ASN A 75 -6.27 -0.57 -0.69
N LEU A 76 -6.86 -1.48 0.11
CA LEU A 76 -6.16 -2.15 1.21
C LEU A 76 -5.14 -3.20 0.75
N ASP A 77 -5.35 -3.75 -0.44
CA ASP A 77 -4.59 -4.87 -0.98
C ASP A 77 -3.66 -4.43 -2.12
N CYS A 78 -2.59 -5.19 -2.36
CA CYS A 78 -1.62 -4.93 -3.41
C CYS A 78 -1.44 -6.08 -4.43
N GLY A 79 -2.33 -7.07 -4.44
CA GLY A 79 -2.21 -8.26 -5.29
C GLY A 79 -2.19 -7.95 -6.79
N ASN A 80 -2.83 -6.86 -7.21
CA ASN A 80 -2.86 -6.38 -8.59
C ASN A 80 -1.96 -5.17 -8.86
N GLN A 81 -1.12 -4.78 -7.88
CA GLN A 81 -0.17 -3.69 -8.01
C GLN A 81 1.18 -4.21 -8.48
N ARG A 82 1.80 -3.60 -9.49
CA ARG A 82 3.19 -3.95 -9.83
C ARG A 82 4.10 -3.63 -8.64
N SER A 83 5.18 -4.37 -8.43
CA SER A 83 6.15 -4.00 -7.39
C SER A 83 6.87 -2.69 -7.74
N PHE A 84 7.18 -1.85 -6.75
CA PHE A 84 8.16 -0.76 -6.93
C PHE A 84 9.60 -1.27 -7.14
N GLY A 85 9.88 -2.54 -6.81
CA GLY A 85 11.20 -3.17 -6.90
C GLY A 85 11.43 -3.97 -8.18
N SER A 86 10.54 -3.87 -9.18
CA SER A 86 10.62 -4.56 -10.48
C SER A 86 10.69 -3.58 -11.63
#